data_AF-A0A929L8W0-F1
#
_entry.id   AF-A0A929L8W0-F1
#
_cell.length_a   1.000
_cell.length_b   1.000
_cell.length_c   1.000
_cell.angle_alpha   90.00
_cell.angle_beta   90.00
_cell.angle_gamma   90.00
#
_symmetry.space_group_name_H-M   'P 1'
#
loop_
_entity.id
_entity.type
_entity.pdbx_description
1 polymer ?
#
loop_
_entity_poly.entity_id
_entity_poly.type
_entity_poly.pdbx_seq_one_letter_code
_entity_poly.pdbx_strand_id
1 'polypeptide(L)'
;MTDTRSTTALECVECGAELSYRGTGRRPRYCSQTCRNRAYEARRAARTGAVATEVVERVVEVEARLDVDAVVRWLEGHPRRLSAVLRGMEWTREQQDGLRYGLENAVTDQVVISRQERERLSRMPAVDPLKRLELARLQHRVESLTRANERLTRQLQEALEPGTSSLSPGANGSPQAVAGAGYKTVSVHGKDFRVPADWTRQQARQWCREHPEQGVVSGR
;
A
#
# COMPACT_ATOMS: atom_id res chain seq x y z
N MET A 1 -52.30 -1.91 24.21
CA MET A 1 -51.59 -0.69 23.79
C MET A 1 -52.48 0.48 24.13
N THR A 2 -52.23 1.16 25.25
CA THR A 2 -53.07 2.23 25.77
C THR A 2 -52.82 3.53 25.01
N ASP A 3 -53.82 3.94 24.25
CA ASP A 3 -53.91 5.21 23.53
C ASP A 3 -53.82 6.38 24.54
N THR A 4 -52.63 6.98 24.62
CA THR A 4 -52.41 8.18 25.43
C THR A 4 -52.95 9.36 24.65
N ARG A 5 -54.25 9.64 24.80
CA ARG A 5 -54.84 10.90 24.33
C ARG A 5 -54.14 12.05 25.05
N SER A 6 -53.13 12.62 24.40
CA SER A 6 -52.49 13.86 24.78
C SER A 6 -53.57 14.94 24.92
N THR A 7 -53.96 15.20 26.16
CA THR A 7 -54.89 16.29 26.48
C THR A 7 -54.05 17.54 26.55
N THR A 8 -53.66 18.07 25.38
CA THR A 8 -52.95 19.34 25.30
C THR A 8 -53.83 20.41 25.95
N ALA A 9 -53.37 20.97 27.07
CA ALA A 9 -53.97 22.14 27.68
C ALA A 9 -54.10 23.21 26.61
N LEU A 10 -55.30 23.76 26.45
CA LEU A 10 -55.54 24.80 25.45
C LEU A 10 -55.02 26.11 26.02
N GLU A 11 -54.16 26.81 25.30
CA GLU A 11 -53.63 28.11 25.71
C GLU A 11 -54.19 29.22 24.81
N CYS A 12 -54.36 30.40 25.38
CA CYS A 12 -54.75 31.60 24.65
C CYS A 12 -53.61 32.02 23.73
N VAL A 13 -53.89 32.16 22.42
CA VAL A 13 -52.89 32.54 21.42
C VAL A 13 -52.27 33.92 21.68
N GLU A 14 -52.94 34.81 22.39
CA GLU A 14 -52.46 36.18 22.65
C GLU A 14 -51.74 36.37 23.98
N CYS A 15 -52.17 35.69 25.04
CA CYS A 15 -51.63 35.92 26.38
C CYS A 15 -51.10 34.66 27.07
N GLY A 16 -51.18 33.50 26.42
CA GLY A 16 -50.73 32.22 26.98
C GLY A 16 -51.59 31.66 28.11
N ALA A 17 -52.65 32.36 28.53
CA ALA A 17 -53.51 31.88 29.62
C ALA A 17 -54.21 30.55 29.27
N GLU A 18 -54.27 29.64 30.24
CA GLU A 18 -54.95 28.36 30.09
C GLU A 18 -56.46 28.54 29.85
N LEU A 19 -56.99 27.78 28.89
CA LEU A 19 -58.38 27.78 28.47
C LEU A 19 -59.09 26.53 28.97
N SER A 20 -60.00 26.71 29.92
CA SER A 20 -60.90 25.64 30.35
C SER A 20 -62.02 25.44 29.32
N TYR A 21 -62.02 24.31 28.61
CA TYR A 21 -63.09 23.94 27.68
C TYR A 21 -63.72 22.59 28.05
N ARG A 22 -64.98 22.60 28.49
CA ARG A 22 -65.77 21.40 28.83
C ARG A 22 -67.05 21.34 27.99
N GLY A 23 -66.91 21.31 26.68
CA GLY A 23 -68.05 21.24 25.75
C GLY A 23 -67.77 20.39 24.53
N THR A 24 -68.82 20.09 23.77
CA THR A 24 -68.76 19.46 22.45
C THR A 24 -68.95 20.55 21.39
N GLY A 25 -67.87 20.89 20.68
CA GLY A 25 -67.86 22.00 19.72
C GLY A 25 -66.47 22.52 19.40
N ARG A 26 -66.40 23.67 18.71
CA ARG A 26 -65.13 24.28 18.34
C ARG A 26 -64.39 24.79 19.58
N ARG A 27 -63.19 24.28 19.80
CA ARG A 27 -62.29 24.70 20.89
C ARG A 27 -62.01 26.21 20.78
N PRO A 28 -62.15 26.98 21.87
CA PRO A 28 -61.82 28.40 21.88
C PRO A 28 -60.31 28.60 21.67
N ARG A 29 -59.95 29.69 20.99
CA ARG A 29 -58.54 30.10 20.76
C ARG A 29 -58.08 31.24 21.68
N TYR A 30 -59.03 31.92 22.31
CA TYR A 30 -58.78 33.11 23.13
C TYR A 30 -59.56 32.99 24.43
N CYS A 31 -58.99 33.48 25.53
CA CYS A 31 -59.63 33.44 26.86
C CYS A 31 -60.76 34.45 27.02
N SER A 32 -60.79 35.50 26.18
CA SER A 32 -61.74 36.60 26.27
C SER A 32 -61.92 37.31 24.94
N GLN A 33 -63.01 38.08 24.83
CA GLN A 33 -63.23 38.99 23.70
C GLN A 33 -62.12 40.05 23.60
N THR A 34 -61.57 40.49 24.74
CA THR A 34 -60.45 41.44 24.78
C THR A 34 -59.20 40.88 24.10
N CYS A 35 -58.81 39.63 24.40
CA CYS A 35 -57.69 38.98 23.71
C CYS A 35 -57.98 38.81 22.22
N ARG A 36 -59.21 38.45 21.85
CA ARG A 36 -59.60 38.36 20.43
C ARG A 36 -59.47 39.71 19.69
N ASN A 37 -59.80 40.82 20.35
CA ASN A 37 -59.65 42.16 19.79
C ASN A 37 -58.18 42.56 19.65
N ARG A 38 -57.35 42.31 20.68
CA ARG A 38 -55.89 42.53 20.61
C ARG A 38 -55.24 41.74 19.47
N ALA A 39 -55.61 40.46 19.32
CA ALA A 39 -55.18 39.62 18.19
C ALA A 39 -55.54 40.22 16.83
N TYR A 40 -56.72 40.80 16.73
CA TYR A 40 -57.21 41.42 15.50
C TYR A 40 -56.47 42.73 15.22
N GLU A 41 -56.27 43.56 16.24
CA GLU A 41 -55.54 44.83 16.16
C GLU A 41 -54.07 44.60 15.81
N ALA A 42 -53.40 43.63 16.43
CA ALA A 42 -52.03 43.26 16.09
C ALA A 42 -51.91 42.83 14.61
N ARG A 43 -52.81 41.98 14.12
CA ARG A 43 -52.86 41.58 12.70
C ARG A 43 -53.22 42.74 11.76
N ARG A 44 -54.06 43.68 12.21
CA ARG A 44 -54.40 44.89 11.44
C ARG A 44 -53.17 45.80 11.34
N ALA A 45 -52.48 46.03 12.45
CA ALA A 45 -51.27 46.83 12.52
C ALA A 45 -50.13 46.22 11.69
N ALA A 46 -49.96 44.90 11.73
CA ALA A 46 -48.98 44.20 10.89
C ALA A 46 -49.29 44.38 9.38
N ARG A 47 -50.56 44.32 8.98
CA ARG A 47 -50.97 44.57 7.57
C ARG A 47 -50.77 46.01 7.14
N THR A 48 -50.88 46.97 8.05
CA THR A 48 -50.63 48.39 7.77
C THR A 48 -49.15 48.78 7.94
N GLY A 49 -48.25 47.82 8.19
CA GLY A 49 -46.82 48.07 8.38
C GLY A 49 -46.47 48.81 9.67
N ALA A 50 -47.39 48.87 10.64
CA ALA A 50 -47.23 49.60 11.90
C ALA A 50 -46.63 48.74 13.02
N VAL A 51 -46.26 47.48 12.74
CA VAL A 51 -45.59 46.59 13.69
C VAL A 51 -44.15 46.41 13.24
N ALA A 52 -43.20 46.70 14.14
CA ALA A 52 -41.80 46.37 13.94
C ALA A 52 -41.66 44.85 13.84
N THR A 53 -41.40 44.34 12.64
CA THR A 53 -41.08 42.93 12.42
C THR A 53 -39.60 42.73 12.74
N GLU A 54 -39.30 42.01 13.81
CA GLU A 54 -37.94 41.55 14.10
C GLU A 54 -37.62 40.36 13.20
N VAL A 55 -36.66 40.53 12.29
CA VAL A 55 -36.14 39.44 11.47
C VAL A 55 -35.15 38.66 12.33
N VAL A 56 -35.59 37.52 12.86
CA VAL A 56 -34.71 36.60 13.60
C VAL A 56 -34.06 35.64 12.60
N GLU A 57 -32.74 35.75 12.42
CA GLU A 57 -31.98 34.77 11.66
C GLU A 57 -32.00 33.42 12.39
N ARG A 58 -32.72 32.45 11.82
CA ARG A 58 -32.70 31.08 12.30
C ARG A 58 -31.66 30.30 11.51
N VAL A 59 -30.58 29.88 12.18
CA VAL A 59 -29.60 28.96 11.61
C VAL A 59 -30.29 27.61 11.40
N VAL A 60 -30.48 27.25 10.13
CA VAL A 60 -30.93 25.91 9.73
C VAL A 60 -29.69 25.13 9.35
N GLU A 61 -29.32 24.13 10.15
CA GLU A 61 -28.27 23.18 9.77
C GLU A 61 -28.78 22.34 8.61
N VAL A 62 -28.29 22.63 7.41
CA VAL A 62 -28.56 21.84 6.21
C VAL A 62 -27.47 20.78 6.11
N GLU A 63 -27.85 19.51 5.98
CA GLU A 63 -26.93 18.41 5.68
C GLU A 63 -26.17 18.72 4.38
N ALA A 64 -24.90 19.10 4.51
CA ALA A 64 -24.05 19.34 3.36
C ALA A 64 -23.80 18.03 2.62
N ARG A 65 -24.08 18.01 1.31
CA ARG A 65 -23.67 16.90 0.46
C ARG A 65 -22.14 16.86 0.45
N LEU A 66 -21.57 15.75 0.90
CA LEU A 66 -20.13 15.54 0.86
C LEU A 66 -19.69 15.36 -0.59
N ASP A 67 -18.82 16.24 -1.04
CA ASP A 67 -18.12 16.16 -2.33
C ASP A 67 -16.92 15.20 -2.23
N VAL A 68 -16.58 14.53 -3.34
CA VAL A 68 -15.41 13.67 -3.47
C VAL A 68 -14.15 14.42 -3.06
N ASP A 69 -13.97 15.67 -3.47
CA ASP A 69 -12.77 16.46 -3.11
C ASP A 69 -12.72 16.80 -1.61
N ALA A 70 -13.89 16.93 -0.97
CA ALA A 70 -13.96 17.08 0.48
C ALA A 70 -13.54 15.79 1.20
N VAL A 71 -13.96 14.64 0.68
CA VAL A 71 -13.56 13.33 1.23
C VAL A 71 -12.06 13.08 1.02
N VAL A 72 -11.52 13.39 -0.16
CA VAL A 72 -10.08 13.24 -0.46
C VAL A 72 -9.25 14.08 0.51
N ARG A 73 -9.56 15.37 0.66
CA ARG A 73 -8.85 16.24 1.63
C ARG A 73 -8.98 15.73 3.07
N TRP A 74 -10.12 15.17 3.44
CA TRP A 74 -10.32 14.60 4.77
C TRP A 74 -9.48 13.34 5.01
N LEU A 75 -9.24 12.54 3.96
CA LEU A 75 -8.43 11.33 4.01
C LEU A 75 -6.92 11.58 3.92
N GLU A 76 -6.51 12.68 3.29
CA GLU A 76 -5.11 13.01 3.00
C GLU A 76 -4.24 13.04 4.28
N GLY A 77 -3.12 12.31 4.26
CA GLY A 77 -2.19 12.22 5.40
C GLY A 77 -2.69 11.44 6.62
N HIS A 78 -3.90 10.86 6.58
CA HIS A 78 -4.54 10.22 7.73
C HIS A 78 -4.88 8.74 7.47
N PRO A 79 -3.88 7.83 7.52
CA PRO A 79 -4.07 6.42 7.15
C PRO A 79 -5.12 5.69 8.01
N ARG A 80 -5.34 6.13 9.26
CA ARG A 80 -6.37 5.57 10.14
C ARG A 80 -7.80 5.87 9.67
N ARG A 81 -8.03 7.05 9.07
CA ARG A 81 -9.33 7.45 8.52
C ARG A 81 -9.67 6.58 7.31
N LEU A 82 -8.71 6.44 6.39
CA LEU A 82 -8.83 5.53 5.26
C LEU A 82 -9.10 4.09 5.73
N SER A 83 -8.34 3.59 6.70
CA SER A 83 -8.56 2.25 7.26
C SER A 83 -9.94 2.06 7.92
N ALA A 84 -10.56 3.12 8.43
CA ALA A 84 -11.90 3.07 9.00
C ALA A 84 -12.96 3.01 7.89
N VAL A 85 -12.82 3.86 6.86
CA VAL A 85 -13.70 3.85 5.68
C VAL A 85 -13.66 2.49 4.99
N LEU A 86 -12.46 1.97 4.70
CA LEU A 86 -12.29 0.67 4.07
C LEU A 86 -12.94 -0.47 4.87
N ARG A 87 -12.96 -0.39 6.22
CA ARG A 87 -13.62 -1.37 7.08
C ARG A 87 -15.14 -1.24 7.14
N GLY A 88 -15.66 -0.03 6.99
CA GLY A 88 -17.09 0.25 7.04
C GLY A 88 -17.81 0.06 5.71
N MET A 89 -17.09 -0.05 4.60
CA MET A 89 -17.69 -0.32 3.29
C MET A 89 -18.15 -1.78 3.19
N GLU A 90 -19.33 -1.99 2.61
CA GLU A 90 -19.79 -3.31 2.18
C GLU A 90 -19.21 -3.60 0.81
N TRP A 91 -18.13 -4.39 0.78
CA TRP A 91 -17.40 -4.67 -0.45
C TRP A 91 -18.05 -5.80 -1.24
N THR A 92 -18.20 -5.60 -2.56
CA THR A 92 -18.42 -6.71 -3.49
C THR A 92 -17.11 -7.46 -3.75
N ARG A 93 -17.20 -8.73 -4.19
CA ARG A 93 -16.00 -9.51 -4.56
C ARG A 93 -15.20 -8.83 -5.67
N GLU A 94 -15.88 -8.29 -6.67
CA GLU A 94 -15.25 -7.59 -7.79
C GLU A 94 -14.46 -6.34 -7.33
N GLN A 95 -15.01 -5.58 -6.37
CA GLN A 95 -14.32 -4.44 -5.77
C GLN A 95 -13.09 -4.87 -4.97
N GLN A 96 -13.16 -5.98 -4.23
CA GLN A 96 -12.01 -6.52 -3.49
C GLN A 96 -10.91 -6.99 -4.44
N ASP A 97 -11.28 -7.71 -5.50
CA ASP A 97 -10.34 -8.22 -6.49
C ASP A 97 -9.68 -7.06 -7.26
N GLY A 98 -10.45 -6.03 -7.63
CA GLY A 98 -9.94 -4.82 -8.26
C GLY A 98 -8.97 -4.04 -7.35
N LEU A 99 -9.30 -3.88 -6.06
CA LEU A 99 -8.40 -3.25 -5.10
C LEU A 99 -7.10 -4.05 -4.95
N ARG A 100 -7.20 -5.37 -4.80
CA ARG A 100 -6.03 -6.24 -4.68
C ARG A 100 -5.13 -6.13 -5.91
N TYR A 101 -5.72 -6.23 -7.10
CA TYR A 101 -5.01 -6.06 -8.36
C TYR A 101 -4.32 -4.69 -8.45
N GLY A 102 -5.02 -3.61 -8.05
CA GLY A 102 -4.44 -2.27 -8.05
C GLY A 102 -3.26 -2.11 -7.08
N LEU A 103 -3.32 -2.74 -5.90
CA LEU A 103 -2.22 -2.73 -4.93
C LEU A 103 -1.02 -3.55 -5.41
N GLU A 104 -1.25 -4.70 -6.04
CA GLU A 104 -0.19 -5.56 -6.59
C GLU A 104 0.54 -4.91 -7.78
N ASN A 105 -0.15 -4.06 -8.53
CA ASN A 105 0.39 -3.37 -9.71
C ASN A 105 0.71 -1.88 -9.45
N ALA A 106 0.64 -1.44 -8.19
CA ALA A 106 0.95 -0.05 -7.85
C ALA A 106 2.43 0.25 -8.15
N VAL A 107 2.69 1.41 -8.75
CA VAL A 107 4.05 1.89 -9.09
C VAL A 107 4.88 2.22 -7.84
N THR A 108 4.26 2.20 -6.66
CA THR A 108 4.94 2.38 -5.38
C THR A 108 5.54 1.08 -4.87
N ASP A 109 6.75 1.12 -4.29
CA ASP A 109 7.45 0.01 -3.59
C ASP A 109 6.74 -0.43 -2.29
N GLN A 110 5.42 -0.58 -2.31
CA GLN A 110 4.64 -1.02 -1.17
C GLN A 110 4.35 -2.51 -1.32
N VAL A 111 4.98 -3.31 -0.46
CA VAL A 111 4.70 -4.75 -0.38
C VAL A 111 3.56 -4.97 0.60
N VAL A 112 2.44 -5.51 0.12
CA VAL A 112 1.35 -5.97 0.98
C VAL A 112 1.81 -7.24 1.70
N ILE A 113 2.09 -7.14 3.00
CA ILE A 113 2.43 -8.30 3.84
C ILE A 113 1.21 -8.80 4.61
N SER A 114 1.08 -10.13 4.73
CA SER A 114 -0.01 -10.74 5.50
C SER A 114 0.11 -10.40 7.00
N ARG A 115 -1.00 -10.52 7.74
CA ARG A 115 -0.98 -10.33 9.22
C ARG A 115 0.00 -11.27 9.91
N GLN A 116 0.06 -12.52 9.44
CA GLN A 116 1.00 -13.52 9.94
C GLN A 116 2.46 -13.13 9.67
N GLU A 117 2.74 -12.61 8.46
CA GLU A 117 4.08 -12.14 8.10
C GLU A 117 4.47 -10.90 8.90
N ARG A 118 3.53 -9.98 9.15
CA ARG A 118 3.75 -8.82 10.03
C ARG A 118 4.09 -9.24 11.46
N GLU A 119 3.36 -10.20 12.01
CA GLU A 119 3.64 -10.74 13.34
C GLU A 119 4.97 -11.52 13.40
N ARG A 120 5.35 -12.18 12.31
CA ARG A 120 6.68 -12.80 12.18
C ARG A 120 7.78 -11.74 12.24
N LEU A 121 7.66 -10.70 11.42
CA LEU A 121 8.63 -9.59 11.34
C LEU A 121 8.71 -8.80 12.64
N SER A 122 7.61 -8.59 13.37
CA SER A 122 7.62 -7.89 14.66
C SER A 122 8.29 -8.69 15.78
N ARG A 123 8.30 -10.03 15.67
CA ARG A 123 8.99 -10.94 16.58
C ARG A 123 10.45 -11.17 16.21
N MET A 124 10.89 -10.78 15.02
CA MET A 124 12.29 -10.91 14.65
C MET A 124 13.14 -9.99 15.54
N PRO A 125 14.20 -10.52 16.18
CA PRO A 125 15.09 -9.68 16.96
C PRO A 125 15.73 -8.66 16.03
N ALA A 126 15.76 -7.40 16.47
CA ALA A 126 16.44 -6.35 15.73
C ALA A 126 17.89 -6.78 15.48
N VAL A 127 18.34 -6.72 14.23
CA VAL A 127 19.71 -7.12 13.85
C VAL A 127 20.68 -6.32 14.71
N ASP A 128 21.59 -7.02 15.40
CA ASP A 128 22.68 -6.44 16.18
C ASP A 128 23.41 -5.37 15.34
N PRO A 129 23.64 -4.15 15.87
CA PRO A 129 24.39 -3.10 15.16
C PRO A 129 25.68 -3.58 14.51
N LEU A 130 26.43 -4.50 15.14
CA LEU A 130 27.65 -5.06 14.55
C LEU A 130 27.35 -5.91 13.31
N LYS A 131 26.32 -6.75 13.37
CA LYS A 131 25.87 -7.56 12.22
C LYS A 131 25.34 -6.68 11.09
N ARG A 132 24.72 -5.54 11.38
CA ARG A 132 24.31 -4.57 10.33
C ARG A 132 25.51 -3.99 9.60
N LEU A 133 26.56 -3.63 10.33
CA LEU A 133 27.78 -3.11 9.73
C LEU A 133 28.47 -4.17 8.87
N GLU A 134 28.51 -5.41 9.35
CA GLU A 134 29.04 -6.55 8.61
C GLU A 134 28.23 -6.80 7.33
N LEU A 135 26.89 -6.80 7.40
CA LEU A 135 26.02 -6.94 6.23
C LEU A 135 26.26 -5.82 5.21
N ALA A 136 26.38 -4.56 5.64
CA ALA A 136 26.67 -3.44 4.75
C ALA A 136 28.03 -3.60 4.05
N ARG A 137 29.05 -4.07 4.79
CA ARG A 137 30.38 -4.36 4.24
C ARG A 137 30.33 -5.50 3.22
N LEU A 138 29.59 -6.56 3.52
CA LEU A 138 29.41 -7.71 2.63
C LEU A 138 28.64 -7.31 1.36
N GLN A 139 27.58 -6.52 1.49
CA GLN A 139 26.82 -5.98 0.36
C GLN A 139 27.71 -5.15 -0.56
N HIS A 140 28.49 -4.22 -0.01
CA HIS A 140 29.43 -3.42 -0.78
C HIS A 140 30.48 -4.29 -1.50
N ARG A 141 30.97 -5.35 -0.83
CA ARG A 141 31.91 -6.30 -1.44
C ARG A 141 31.27 -7.08 -2.58
N VAL A 142 30.04 -7.56 -2.42
CA VAL A 142 29.28 -8.25 -3.47
C VAL A 142 29.10 -7.33 -4.67
N GLU A 143 28.65 -6.08 -4.47
CA GLU A 143 28.50 -5.10 -5.56
C GLU A 143 29.82 -4.85 -6.29
N SER A 144 30.92 -4.67 -5.56
CA SER A 144 32.25 -4.48 -6.15
C SER A 144 32.68 -5.69 -6.98
N LEU A 145 32.44 -6.91 -6.49
CA LEU A 145 32.77 -8.13 -7.20
C LEU A 145 31.90 -8.31 -8.45
N THR A 146 30.60 -8.00 -8.36
CA THR A 146 29.69 -8.02 -9.50
C THR A 146 30.17 -7.07 -10.60
N ARG A 147 30.51 -5.82 -10.26
CA ARG A 147 31.08 -4.86 -11.22
C ARG A 147 32.41 -5.32 -11.82
N ALA A 148 33.26 -5.96 -11.02
CA ALA A 148 34.52 -6.51 -11.52
C ALA A 148 34.28 -7.66 -12.50
N ASN A 149 33.35 -8.57 -12.18
CA ASN A 149 32.95 -9.66 -13.05
C ASN A 149 32.35 -9.12 -14.36
N GLU A 150 31.46 -8.13 -14.30
CA GLU A 150 30.90 -7.49 -15.51
C GLU A 150 31.98 -6.87 -16.41
N ARG A 151 33.05 -6.32 -15.84
CA ARG A 151 34.19 -5.81 -16.62
C ARG A 151 34.97 -6.94 -17.28
N LEU A 152 35.29 -7.99 -16.53
CA LEU A 152 36.00 -9.15 -17.07
C LEU A 152 35.20 -9.85 -18.16
N THR A 153 33.88 -10.00 -17.97
CA THR A 153 32.99 -10.58 -18.98
C THR A 153 33.00 -9.76 -20.26
N ARG A 154 32.99 -8.42 -20.17
CA ARG A 154 33.12 -7.55 -21.35
C ARG A 154 34.48 -7.70 -22.04
N GLN A 155 35.57 -7.72 -21.28
CA GLN A 155 36.91 -7.93 -21.84
C GLN A 155 37.04 -9.29 -22.54
N LEU A 156 36.44 -10.35 -21.97
CA LEU A 156 36.40 -11.66 -22.60
C LEU A 156 35.58 -11.63 -23.90
N GLN A 157 34.43 -10.96 -23.92
CA GLN A 157 33.63 -10.78 -25.13
C GLN A 157 34.41 -10.01 -26.20
N GLU A 158 35.06 -8.90 -25.87
CA GLU A 158 35.90 -8.13 -26.79
C GLU A 158 37.08 -8.94 -27.33
N ALA A 159 37.70 -9.81 -26.51
CA ALA A 159 38.76 -10.70 -26.94
C ALA A 159 38.26 -11.87 -27.81
N LEU A 160 37.01 -12.29 -27.63
CA LEU A 160 36.35 -13.37 -28.36
C LEU A 160 35.68 -12.89 -29.65
N GLU A 161 35.42 -11.59 -29.82
CA GLU A 161 34.99 -10.97 -31.06
C GLU A 161 36.24 -10.64 -31.91
N PRO A 162 36.70 -11.51 -32.82
CA PRO A 162 37.71 -11.12 -33.79
C PRO A 162 37.09 -10.02 -34.66
N GLY A 163 37.54 -8.79 -34.46
CA GLY A 163 37.20 -7.69 -35.34
C GLY A 163 37.39 -8.10 -36.79
N THR A 164 36.31 -8.05 -37.55
CA THR A 164 36.25 -7.93 -39.00
C THR A 164 37.04 -6.68 -39.43
N SER A 165 38.36 -6.78 -39.38
CA SER A 165 39.27 -5.82 -40.00
C SER A 165 39.89 -6.50 -41.22
N SER A 166 39.40 -6.06 -42.38
CA SER A 166 39.95 -6.35 -43.69
C SER A 166 41.44 -5.98 -43.74
N LEU A 167 42.32 -6.97 -43.84
CA LEU A 167 43.68 -6.79 -44.37
C LEU A 167 44.04 -7.97 -45.28
N SER A 168 44.49 -7.61 -46.47
CA SER A 168 44.92 -8.44 -47.59
C SER A 168 46.07 -9.40 -47.25
N PRO A 169 46.33 -10.44 -48.08
CA PRO A 169 47.18 -11.56 -47.71
C PRO A 169 48.66 -11.25 -47.94
N GLY A 170 49.48 -11.42 -46.90
CA GLY A 170 50.93 -11.34 -47.06
C GLY A 170 51.69 -11.57 -45.76
N ALA A 171 52.60 -12.55 -45.82
CA ALA A 171 53.73 -12.79 -44.92
C ALA A 171 53.49 -13.59 -43.62
N ASN A 172 53.74 -14.89 -43.77
CA ASN A 172 54.38 -15.80 -42.81
C ASN A 172 54.87 -15.18 -41.48
N GLY A 173 54.19 -15.56 -40.41
CA GLY A 173 54.67 -15.46 -39.04
C GLY A 173 53.72 -16.24 -38.15
N SER A 174 54.03 -17.52 -37.89
CA SER A 174 53.26 -18.39 -37.01
C SER A 174 53.09 -17.77 -35.62
N PRO A 175 51.86 -17.56 -35.13
CA PRO A 175 51.63 -17.26 -33.72
C PRO A 175 51.67 -18.56 -32.93
N GLN A 176 52.60 -18.62 -31.98
CA GLN A 176 52.70 -19.67 -30.99
C GLN A 176 51.40 -19.70 -30.18
N ALA A 177 50.56 -20.72 -30.40
CA ALA A 177 49.33 -20.93 -29.65
C ALA A 177 49.67 -21.21 -28.18
N VAL A 178 49.22 -20.33 -27.28
CA VAL A 178 49.26 -20.56 -25.84
C VAL A 178 48.28 -21.71 -25.54
N ALA A 179 48.83 -22.89 -25.30
CA ALA A 179 48.09 -24.10 -24.95
C ALA A 179 47.45 -23.93 -23.56
N GLY A 180 46.12 -23.88 -23.49
CA GLY A 180 45.42 -23.65 -22.22
C GLY A 180 43.95 -24.03 -22.22
N ALA A 181 43.60 -25.26 -22.62
CA ALA A 181 42.33 -25.89 -22.26
C ALA A 181 42.34 -27.42 -22.52
N GLY A 182 43.45 -28.10 -22.20
CA GLY A 182 43.46 -29.57 -22.18
C GLY A 182 43.00 -30.05 -20.81
N TYR A 183 42.05 -30.98 -20.74
CA TYR A 183 41.80 -31.75 -19.52
C TYR A 183 42.37 -33.15 -19.70
N LYS A 184 42.98 -33.71 -18.66
CA LYS A 184 43.43 -35.11 -18.62
C LYS A 184 42.67 -35.88 -17.56
N THR A 185 42.45 -37.17 -17.82
CA THR A 185 41.82 -38.07 -16.85
C THR A 185 42.88 -38.70 -15.97
N VAL A 186 42.72 -38.60 -14.65
CA VAL A 186 43.60 -39.24 -13.66
C VAL A 186 42.77 -40.18 -12.80
N SER A 187 43.17 -41.45 -12.75
CA SER A 187 42.51 -42.46 -11.93
C SER A 187 43.14 -42.52 -10.54
N VAL A 188 42.33 -42.34 -9.50
CA VAL A 188 42.74 -42.42 -8.08
C VAL A 188 41.69 -43.21 -7.32
N HIS A 189 42.10 -44.29 -6.63
CA HIS A 189 41.20 -45.17 -5.85
C HIS A 189 39.97 -45.70 -6.63
N GLY A 190 40.15 -46.09 -7.89
CA GLY A 190 39.07 -46.66 -8.72
C GLY A 190 38.06 -45.64 -9.25
N LYS A 191 38.33 -44.34 -9.08
CA LYS A 191 37.56 -43.25 -9.67
C LYS A 191 38.41 -42.46 -10.65
N ASP A 192 37.78 -42.00 -11.72
CA ASP A 192 38.37 -41.18 -12.76
C ASP A 192 38.00 -39.71 -12.52
N PHE A 193 39.02 -38.85 -12.51
CA PHE A 193 38.89 -37.42 -12.28
C PHE A 193 39.37 -36.65 -13.51
N ARG A 194 38.60 -35.66 -13.94
CA ARG A 194 38.97 -34.78 -15.06
C ARG A 194 39.66 -33.54 -14.49
N VAL A 195 40.98 -33.47 -14.64
CA VAL A 195 41.82 -32.39 -14.10
C VAL A 195 42.51 -31.61 -15.22
N PRO A 196 42.87 -30.34 -15.02
CA PRO A 196 43.63 -29.56 -16.00
C PRO A 196 44.94 -30.26 -16.42
N ALA A 197 45.27 -30.23 -17.71
CA ALA A 197 46.41 -30.96 -18.27
C ALA A 197 47.76 -30.40 -17.78
N ASP A 198 47.81 -29.11 -17.48
CA ASP A 198 48.94 -28.35 -16.96
C ASP A 198 49.26 -28.66 -15.48
N TRP A 199 48.36 -29.33 -14.75
CA TRP A 199 48.63 -29.71 -13.36
C TRP A 199 49.72 -30.78 -13.24
N THR A 200 50.62 -30.58 -12.27
CA THR A 200 51.57 -31.62 -11.89
C THR A 200 50.85 -32.83 -11.29
N ARG A 201 51.51 -33.99 -11.31
CA ARG A 201 50.94 -35.23 -10.75
C ARG A 201 50.60 -35.11 -9.26
N GLN A 202 51.37 -34.32 -8.51
CA GLN A 202 51.13 -34.09 -7.08
C GLN A 202 49.90 -33.22 -6.85
N GLN A 203 49.76 -32.11 -7.59
CA GLN A 203 48.59 -31.22 -7.53
C GLN A 203 47.30 -31.97 -7.88
N ALA A 204 47.30 -32.73 -8.97
CA ALA A 204 46.14 -33.55 -9.35
C ALA A 204 45.76 -34.57 -8.26
N ARG A 205 46.74 -35.28 -7.70
CA ARG A 205 46.47 -36.27 -6.64
C ARG A 205 46.02 -35.66 -5.32
N GLN A 206 46.57 -34.49 -4.95
CA GLN A 206 46.14 -33.77 -3.76
C GLN A 206 44.69 -33.33 -3.90
N TRP A 207 44.35 -32.70 -5.02
CA TRP A 207 42.99 -32.25 -5.29
C TRP A 207 41.98 -33.41 -5.35
N CYS A 208 42.32 -34.55 -5.97
CA CYS A 208 41.47 -35.75 -5.95
C CYS A 208 41.20 -36.29 -4.53
N ARG A 209 42.11 -36.07 -3.57
CA ARG A 209 41.93 -36.46 -2.16
C ARG A 209 41.03 -35.48 -1.41
N GLU A 210 41.13 -34.19 -1.73
CA GLU A 210 40.33 -33.13 -1.12
C GLU A 210 38.89 -33.11 -1.68
N HIS A 211 38.69 -33.60 -2.91
CA HIS A 211 37.41 -33.58 -3.64
C HIS A 211 36.97 -34.98 -4.13
N PRO A 212 36.75 -35.97 -3.24
CA PRO A 212 36.37 -37.33 -3.61
C PRO A 212 34.99 -37.46 -4.28
N GLU A 213 34.14 -36.43 -4.16
CA GLU A 213 32.82 -36.30 -4.76
C GLU A 213 32.85 -36.06 -6.27
N GLN A 214 33.95 -35.51 -6.80
CA GLN A 214 34.07 -35.19 -8.23
C GLN A 214 34.58 -36.37 -9.07
N GLY A 215 34.91 -37.50 -8.44
CA GLY A 215 35.38 -38.70 -9.12
C GLY A 215 34.22 -39.54 -9.63
N VAL A 216 34.24 -39.86 -10.93
CA VAL A 216 33.30 -40.82 -11.55
C VAL A 216 33.84 -42.23 -11.32
N VAL A 217 32.98 -43.19 -10.92
CA VAL A 217 33.41 -44.59 -10.77
C VAL A 217 33.96 -45.07 -12.10
N SER A 218 35.23 -45.50 -12.10
CA SER A 218 35.90 -45.94 -13.33
C SER A 218 35.18 -47.19 -13.84
N GLY A 219 34.43 -47.02 -14.93
CA GLY A 219 33.68 -48.09 -15.55
C GLY A 219 34.64 -49.07 -16.24
N ARG A 220 34.62 -50.31 -15.78
CA ARG A 220 35.05 -51.46 -16.57
C ARG A 220 33.82 -52.10 -17.18
#